data_AF-A0A2G4FJZ2-F1
#
_entry.id   AF-A0A2G4FJZ2-F1
#
_cell.length_a   1.000
_cell.length_b   1.000
_cell.length_c   1.000
_cell.angle_alpha   90.00
_cell.angle_beta   90.00
_cell.angle_gamma   90.00
#
_symmetry.space_group_name_H-M   'P 1'
#
loop_
_entity.id
_entity.type
_entity.pdbx_description
1 polymer ?
#
loop_
_entity_poly.entity_id
_entity_poly.type
_entity_poly.pdbx_seq_one_letter_code
_entity_poly.pdbx_strand_id
1 'polypeptide(L)'
;MQDKTLIGSEEWCSFPQLGIPAIKARVDSGAKTSALHAINIKTFDKNGEEWLKFDINPIQNNSKSIIHCEAQLIDQRIVKSSNGTREKRYVIRTEVGLGSHNWQVEVTLTNRDSMGFRMLLGREAMVGRLIVDPEKKFELGQPTTENLKEYYYNEPEKKGLKIGLLASNPDLYSNRRIIEAGEMRGHEMHFLNIKYCYMKLSASNPEIHYRGGLVLKDFDAIIPRIRPSMTYYGCALTRQFEALKVYALNNAAAITQSRDKLFSLQLLLNNEVDIPTTGFANSPLDTDDLIKMVGGSPLIVKLLEGTQGKGVVLAETKKAAESVINAFKSLNANILVQEFIKEANGKDLRLFVVDGKVVAAMQREAAPGEFRANIHLGGTASIVKVTADEKRIAIKATKAMNLKVAGVDIIRSSKGPLLLEVNSSPGLEGIEGATQKDIAGEMIKAIEKNFK
;
A
#
# COMPACT_ATOMS: atom_id res chain seq x y z
N MET A 1 -30.94 -47.35 -7.69
CA MET A 1 -30.16 -46.15 -8.10
C MET A 1 -30.07 -45.26 -6.87
N GLN A 2 -28.89 -44.77 -6.49
CA GLN A 2 -28.81 -43.76 -5.44
C GLN A 2 -29.58 -42.53 -5.90
N ASP A 3 -30.51 -42.05 -5.07
CA ASP A 3 -31.28 -40.84 -5.32
C ASP A 3 -30.30 -39.67 -5.33
N LYS A 4 -30.09 -39.07 -6.50
CA LYS A 4 -29.18 -37.93 -6.66
C LYS A 4 -29.96 -36.65 -6.46
N THR A 5 -29.40 -35.72 -5.69
CA THR A 5 -30.03 -34.43 -5.44
C THR A 5 -29.91 -33.52 -6.66
N LEU A 6 -31.03 -32.94 -7.10
CA LEU A 6 -31.04 -31.92 -8.14
C LEU A 6 -30.52 -30.59 -7.56
N ILE A 7 -29.59 -29.94 -8.26
CA ILE A 7 -29.01 -28.64 -7.90
C ILE A 7 -28.98 -27.72 -9.13
N GLY A 8 -28.98 -26.41 -8.91
CA GLY A 8 -28.83 -25.41 -9.94
C GLY A 8 -27.39 -25.13 -10.36
N SER A 9 -27.21 -24.16 -11.25
CA SER A 9 -25.91 -23.64 -11.67
C SER A 9 -25.19 -22.79 -10.61
N GLU A 10 -25.93 -22.33 -9.59
CA GLU A 10 -25.45 -21.60 -8.42
C GLU A 10 -26.15 -22.15 -7.18
N GLU A 11 -25.40 -22.39 -6.11
CA GLU A 11 -25.92 -22.90 -4.85
C GLU A 11 -25.26 -22.22 -3.65
N TRP A 12 -25.86 -22.36 -2.48
CA TRP A 12 -25.25 -21.98 -1.21
C TRP A 12 -24.77 -23.22 -0.48
N CYS A 13 -23.51 -23.21 -0.04
CA CYS A 13 -22.93 -24.29 0.73
C CYS A 13 -22.38 -23.79 2.07
N SER A 14 -22.18 -24.69 3.02
CA SER A 14 -21.54 -24.41 4.30
C SER A 14 -20.27 -25.26 4.46
N PHE A 15 -19.35 -24.80 5.29
CA PHE A 15 -18.18 -25.57 5.73
C PHE A 15 -18.11 -25.51 7.26
N PRO A 16 -18.83 -26.39 7.97
CA PRO A 16 -18.94 -26.34 9.43
C PRO A 16 -17.58 -26.41 10.13
N GLN A 17 -16.67 -27.24 9.63
CA GLN A 17 -15.32 -27.40 10.18
C GLN A 17 -14.44 -26.14 10.02
N LEU A 18 -14.77 -25.29 9.06
CA LEU A 18 -14.08 -24.01 8.82
C LEU A 18 -14.84 -22.83 9.43
N GLY A 19 -15.97 -23.05 10.11
CA GLY A 19 -16.81 -21.99 10.65
C GLY A 19 -17.51 -21.13 9.58
N ILE A 20 -17.72 -21.67 8.38
CA ILE A 20 -18.39 -20.95 7.28
C ILE A 20 -19.86 -21.39 7.21
N PRO A 21 -20.81 -20.60 7.74
CA PRO A 21 -22.22 -21.00 7.76
C PRO A 21 -22.88 -20.96 6.37
N ALA A 22 -22.44 -20.07 5.48
CA ALA A 22 -23.02 -19.94 4.13
C ALA A 22 -22.10 -19.23 3.13
N ILE A 23 -21.68 -19.89 2.05
CA ILE A 23 -20.88 -19.31 0.98
C ILE A 23 -21.49 -19.63 -0.38
N LYS A 24 -21.59 -18.60 -1.22
CA LYS A 24 -22.17 -18.75 -2.56
C LYS A 24 -21.18 -19.45 -3.49
N ALA A 25 -21.61 -20.58 -4.03
CA ALA A 25 -20.84 -21.44 -4.91
C ALA A 25 -21.34 -21.38 -6.35
N ARG A 26 -20.41 -21.36 -7.30
CA ARG A 26 -20.70 -21.72 -8.69
C ARG A 26 -20.54 -23.23 -8.84
N VAL A 27 -21.54 -23.87 -9.43
CA VAL A 27 -21.48 -25.29 -9.76
C VAL A 27 -20.78 -25.43 -11.09
N ASP A 28 -19.62 -26.09 -11.10
CA ASP A 28 -18.73 -26.19 -12.26
C ASP A 28 -18.32 -27.65 -12.48
N SER A 29 -19.09 -28.35 -13.32
CA SER A 29 -18.79 -29.74 -13.71
C SER A 29 -17.53 -29.87 -14.58
N GLY A 30 -17.03 -28.77 -15.15
CA GLY A 30 -15.76 -28.73 -15.89
C GLY A 30 -14.53 -28.71 -14.98
N ALA A 31 -14.65 -28.16 -13.77
CA ALA A 31 -13.60 -28.19 -12.78
C ALA A 31 -13.47 -29.60 -12.16
N LYS A 32 -12.27 -30.19 -12.19
CA LYS A 32 -12.03 -31.50 -11.55
C LYS A 32 -12.23 -31.42 -10.03
N THR A 33 -11.49 -30.51 -9.39
CA THR A 33 -11.48 -30.33 -7.93
C THR A 33 -12.09 -28.98 -7.57
N SER A 34 -12.80 -28.94 -6.45
CA SER A 34 -13.39 -27.72 -5.90
C SER A 34 -12.33 -26.69 -5.51
N ALA A 35 -12.70 -25.41 -5.51
CA ALA A 35 -11.80 -24.32 -5.13
C ALA A 35 -12.49 -23.34 -4.18
N LEU A 36 -11.83 -23.05 -3.06
CA LEU A 36 -12.31 -22.14 -2.03
C LEU A 36 -11.41 -20.91 -1.98
N HIS A 37 -12.04 -19.73 -1.92
CA HIS A 37 -11.35 -18.47 -1.73
C HIS A 37 -10.60 -18.49 -0.39
N ALA A 38 -9.31 -18.15 -0.42
CA ALA A 38 -8.49 -17.98 0.78
C ALA A 38 -7.38 -16.94 0.53
N ILE A 39 -7.09 -16.15 1.56
CA ILE A 39 -5.99 -15.17 1.59
C ILE A 39 -5.16 -15.37 2.87
N ASN A 40 -4.01 -14.69 2.96
CA ASN A 40 -3.10 -14.76 4.11
C ASN A 40 -2.68 -16.19 4.51
N ILE A 41 -2.61 -17.10 3.53
CA ILE A 41 -2.29 -18.52 3.77
C ILE A 41 -0.86 -18.66 4.31
N LYS A 42 -0.73 -19.25 5.49
CA LYS A 42 0.54 -19.55 6.15
C LYS A 42 0.56 -21.00 6.62
N THR A 43 1.68 -21.68 6.41
CA THR A 43 1.91 -23.01 6.98
C THR A 43 2.44 -22.90 8.40
N PHE A 44 2.06 -23.84 9.27
CA PHE A 44 2.62 -24.00 10.61
C PHE A 44 2.60 -25.47 11.03
N ASP A 45 3.49 -25.86 11.93
CA ASP A 45 3.49 -27.19 12.53
C ASP A 45 2.55 -27.21 13.75
N LYS A 46 1.71 -28.25 13.82
CA LYS A 46 0.85 -28.51 14.97
C LYS A 46 0.96 -29.99 15.32
N ASN A 47 1.67 -30.29 16.42
CA ASN A 47 1.91 -31.66 16.88
C ASN A 47 2.62 -32.55 15.86
N GLY A 48 3.57 -32.01 15.07
CA GLY A 48 4.31 -32.77 14.06
C GLY A 48 3.58 -32.98 12.73
N GLU A 49 2.42 -32.33 12.55
CA GLU A 49 1.67 -32.31 11.29
C GLU A 49 1.69 -30.90 10.69
N GLU A 50 1.74 -30.81 9.35
CA GLU A 50 1.63 -29.53 8.65
C GLU A 50 0.17 -29.04 8.60
N TRP A 51 -0.04 -27.83 9.09
CA TRP A 51 -1.34 -27.14 9.11
C TRP A 51 -1.26 -25.82 8.36
N LEU A 52 -2.41 -25.34 7.92
CA LEU A 52 -2.59 -24.05 7.27
C LEU A 52 -3.42 -23.14 8.17
N LYS A 53 -3.01 -21.88 8.26
CA LYS A 53 -3.81 -20.76 8.77
C LYS A 53 -4.11 -19.83 7.61
N PHE A 54 -5.37 -19.48 7.41
CA PHE A 54 -5.82 -18.66 6.28
C PHE A 54 -7.10 -17.93 6.61
N ASP A 55 -7.36 -16.86 5.85
CA ASP A 55 -8.54 -16.03 6.01
C ASP A 55 -9.48 -16.21 4.82
N ILE A 56 -10.79 -16.21 5.08
CA ILE A 56 -11.83 -16.30 4.06
C ILE A 56 -12.77 -15.11 4.16
N ASN A 57 -13.00 -14.43 3.03
CA ASN A 57 -14.13 -13.53 2.84
C ASN A 57 -15.29 -14.28 2.14
N PRO A 58 -16.31 -14.73 2.86
CA PRO A 58 -17.36 -15.58 2.30
C PRO A 58 -18.35 -14.81 1.41
N ILE A 59 -18.52 -13.51 1.65
CA ILE A 59 -19.44 -12.65 0.90
C ILE A 59 -18.70 -11.90 -0.21
N GLN A 60 -19.28 -11.90 -1.41
CA GLN A 60 -18.74 -11.17 -2.55
C GLN A 60 -18.78 -9.66 -2.30
N ASN A 61 -17.74 -8.93 -2.72
CA ASN A 61 -17.60 -7.48 -2.54
C ASN A 61 -17.71 -7.00 -1.08
N ASN A 62 -17.52 -7.89 -0.11
CA ASN A 62 -17.48 -7.56 1.31
C ASN A 62 -16.19 -8.13 1.94
N SER A 63 -15.22 -7.26 2.15
CA SER A 63 -13.95 -7.55 2.82
C SER A 63 -14.03 -7.48 4.34
N LYS A 64 -15.14 -6.98 4.91
CA LYS A 64 -15.32 -6.78 6.36
C LYS A 64 -15.61 -8.09 7.10
N SER A 65 -16.35 -9.00 6.47
CA SER A 65 -16.63 -10.31 7.04
C SER A 65 -15.47 -11.25 6.74
N ILE A 66 -14.60 -11.47 7.74
CA ILE A 66 -13.44 -12.36 7.66
C ILE A 66 -13.67 -13.55 8.60
N ILE A 67 -13.49 -14.76 8.08
CA ILE A 67 -13.40 -15.98 8.89
C ILE A 67 -11.95 -16.45 8.91
N HIS A 68 -11.39 -16.53 10.11
CA HIS A 68 -10.05 -17.10 10.34
C HIS A 68 -10.16 -18.61 10.46
N CYS A 69 -9.55 -19.32 9.52
CA CYS A 69 -9.63 -20.77 9.40
C CYS A 69 -8.28 -21.42 9.71
N GLU A 70 -8.35 -22.62 10.30
CA GLU A 70 -7.21 -23.52 10.41
C GLU A 70 -7.61 -24.91 9.88
N ALA A 71 -6.78 -25.51 9.03
CA ALA A 71 -7.02 -26.84 8.52
C ALA A 71 -5.70 -27.57 8.24
N GLN A 72 -5.71 -28.89 8.38
CA GLN A 72 -4.55 -29.73 8.07
C GLN A 72 -4.23 -29.66 6.57
N LEU A 73 -2.94 -29.53 6.23
CA LEU A 73 -2.47 -29.62 4.86
C LEU A 73 -2.46 -31.09 4.43
N ILE A 74 -3.24 -31.44 3.41
CA ILE A 74 -3.33 -32.83 2.93
C ILE A 74 -2.48 -33.05 1.68
N ASP A 75 -2.39 -32.05 0.79
CA ASP A 75 -1.66 -32.15 -0.48
C ASP A 75 -1.36 -30.76 -1.07
N GLN A 76 -0.50 -30.69 -2.08
CA GLN A 76 -0.26 -29.51 -2.89
C GLN A 76 -0.40 -29.87 -4.37
N ARG A 77 -1.39 -29.27 -5.05
CA ARG A 77 -1.70 -29.59 -6.46
C ARG A 77 -1.40 -28.43 -7.38
N ILE A 78 -0.85 -28.74 -8.56
CA ILE A 78 -0.72 -27.76 -9.65
C ILE A 78 -2.05 -27.76 -10.42
N VAL A 79 -2.78 -26.65 -10.31
CA VAL A 79 -4.06 -26.46 -10.99
C VAL A 79 -3.85 -25.56 -12.21
N LYS A 80 -4.35 -25.99 -13.37
CA LYS A 80 -4.37 -25.18 -14.59
C LYS A 80 -5.73 -24.50 -14.73
N SER A 81 -5.74 -23.17 -14.80
CA SER A 81 -6.97 -22.41 -15.06
C SER A 81 -7.41 -22.55 -16.52
N SER A 82 -8.68 -22.23 -16.79
CA SER A 82 -9.22 -22.11 -18.15
C SER A 82 -8.43 -21.14 -19.03
N ASN A 83 -7.75 -20.16 -18.40
CA ASN A 83 -6.95 -19.14 -19.08
C ASN A 83 -5.49 -19.59 -19.30
N GLY A 84 -5.16 -20.86 -19.02
CA GLY A 84 -3.85 -21.46 -19.31
C GLY A 84 -2.79 -21.27 -18.22
N THR A 85 -3.04 -20.44 -17.20
CA THR A 85 -2.12 -20.24 -16.08
C THR A 85 -2.06 -21.46 -15.17
N ARG A 86 -0.86 -21.80 -14.70
CA ARG A 86 -0.64 -22.88 -13.72
C ARG A 86 -0.36 -22.27 -12.36
N GLU A 87 -1.03 -22.76 -11.34
CA GLU A 87 -0.89 -22.29 -9.96
C GLU A 87 -0.72 -23.49 -9.03
N LYS A 88 0.25 -23.42 -8.11
CA LYS A 88 0.40 -24.42 -7.06
C LYS A 88 -0.51 -24.04 -5.90
N ARG A 89 -1.48 -24.91 -5.56
CA ARG A 89 -2.50 -24.66 -4.53
C ARG A 89 -2.41 -25.69 -3.42
N TYR A 90 -2.61 -25.23 -2.19
CA TYR A 90 -2.76 -26.11 -1.04
C TYR A 90 -4.12 -26.81 -1.09
N VAL A 91 -4.16 -28.07 -0.68
CA VAL A 91 -5.38 -28.88 -0.60
C VAL A 91 -5.67 -29.17 0.86
N ILE A 92 -6.91 -28.89 1.26
CA ILE A 92 -7.44 -29.29 2.57
C ILE A 92 -8.60 -30.26 2.35
N ARG A 93 -8.86 -31.08 3.37
CA ARG A 93 -10.05 -31.89 3.45
C ARG A 93 -11.01 -31.27 4.46
N THR A 94 -12.24 -31.05 4.06
CA THR A 94 -13.28 -30.44 4.90
C THR A 94 -14.64 -31.02 4.55
N GLU A 95 -15.56 -31.00 5.51
CA GLU A 95 -16.97 -31.27 5.27
C GLU A 95 -17.61 -30.09 4.56
N VAL A 96 -18.31 -30.37 3.45
CA VAL A 96 -19.22 -29.42 2.80
C VAL A 96 -20.65 -29.78 3.15
N GLY A 97 -21.45 -28.77 3.51
CA GLY A 97 -22.89 -28.88 3.63
C GLY A 97 -23.59 -28.25 2.43
N LEU A 98 -24.56 -28.97 1.87
CA LEU A 98 -25.36 -28.53 0.73
C LEU A 98 -26.82 -28.97 0.93
N GLY A 99 -27.71 -28.01 1.22
CA GLY A 99 -29.07 -28.32 1.66
C GLY A 99 -29.06 -29.17 2.95
N SER A 100 -29.73 -30.33 2.93
CA SER A 100 -29.74 -31.29 4.05
C SER A 100 -28.60 -32.31 4.02
N HIS A 101 -27.65 -32.20 3.09
CA HIS A 101 -26.61 -33.20 2.87
C HIS A 101 -25.24 -32.67 3.26
N ASN A 102 -24.47 -33.48 4.00
CA ASN A 102 -23.09 -33.18 4.36
C ASN A 102 -22.17 -34.32 3.91
N TRP A 103 -21.01 -34.00 3.36
CA TRP A 103 -19.98 -35.01 3.05
C TRP A 103 -18.58 -34.40 2.97
N GLN A 104 -17.57 -35.25 3.07
CA GLN A 104 -16.17 -34.85 2.97
C GLN A 104 -15.76 -34.53 1.53
N VAL A 105 -15.07 -33.41 1.34
CA VAL A 105 -14.52 -32.96 0.05
C VAL A 105 -13.09 -32.48 0.21
N GLU A 106 -12.33 -32.60 -0.89
CA GLU A 106 -11.05 -31.92 -1.02
C GLU A 106 -11.27 -30.60 -1.75
N VAL A 107 -10.76 -29.52 -1.17
CA VAL A 107 -10.84 -28.18 -1.75
C VAL A 107 -9.44 -27.60 -1.89
N THR A 108 -9.20 -26.96 -3.03
CA THR A 108 -7.98 -26.19 -3.26
C THR A 108 -8.16 -24.76 -2.73
N LEU A 109 -7.19 -24.26 -1.99
CA LEU A 109 -7.17 -22.88 -1.49
C LEU A 109 -6.49 -21.96 -2.51
N THR A 110 -7.15 -20.86 -2.90
CA THR A 110 -6.63 -19.91 -3.88
C THR A 110 -7.28 -18.54 -3.74
N ASN A 111 -6.58 -17.47 -4.13
CA ASN A 111 -7.18 -16.14 -4.11
C ASN A 111 -8.14 -15.97 -5.31
N ARG A 112 -9.44 -16.01 -5.02
CA ARG A 112 -10.54 -15.77 -5.97
C ARG A 112 -11.15 -14.36 -5.94
N ASP A 113 -10.48 -13.34 -5.40
CA ASP A 113 -10.98 -11.95 -5.29
C ASP A 113 -11.45 -11.36 -6.61
N SER A 114 -10.69 -11.56 -7.68
CA SER A 114 -11.02 -11.09 -9.02
C SER A 114 -12.05 -11.96 -9.74
N MET A 115 -12.53 -13.03 -9.11
CA MET A 115 -13.43 -14.02 -9.71
C MET A 115 -14.82 -13.89 -9.08
N GLY A 116 -15.87 -13.88 -9.91
CA GLY A 116 -17.24 -13.63 -9.45
C GLY A 116 -17.84 -14.64 -8.46
N PHE A 117 -17.13 -15.69 -8.04
CA PHE A 117 -17.58 -16.64 -7.01
C PHE A 117 -16.43 -17.04 -6.07
N ARG A 118 -16.70 -16.94 -4.76
CA ARG A 118 -15.78 -17.29 -3.67
C ARG A 118 -15.61 -18.79 -3.49
N MET A 119 -16.54 -19.59 -4.00
CA MET A 119 -16.49 -21.04 -4.01
C MET A 119 -16.81 -21.59 -5.42
N LEU A 120 -16.03 -22.58 -5.87
CA LEU A 120 -16.35 -23.43 -7.01
C LEU A 120 -16.57 -24.85 -6.53
N LEU A 121 -17.75 -25.40 -6.82
CA LEU A 121 -18.06 -26.80 -6.58
C LEU A 121 -17.69 -27.63 -7.81
N GLY A 122 -16.57 -28.35 -7.71
CA GLY A 122 -16.02 -29.16 -8.78
C GLY A 122 -16.63 -30.56 -8.85
N ARG A 123 -16.39 -31.26 -9.96
CA ARG A 123 -16.98 -32.55 -10.30
C ARG A 123 -16.70 -33.64 -9.27
N GLU A 124 -15.51 -33.71 -8.67
CA GLU A 124 -15.18 -34.69 -7.62
C GLU A 124 -16.11 -34.59 -6.40
N ALA A 125 -16.55 -33.39 -6.04
CA ALA A 125 -17.51 -33.19 -4.95
C ALA A 125 -18.93 -33.65 -5.32
N MET A 126 -19.27 -33.72 -6.61
CA MET A 126 -20.63 -33.98 -7.11
C MET A 126 -20.87 -35.43 -7.54
N VAL A 127 -19.81 -36.15 -7.96
CA VAL A 127 -19.91 -37.51 -8.53
C VAL A 127 -20.68 -38.43 -7.60
N GLY A 128 -21.70 -39.10 -8.16
CA GLY A 128 -22.56 -40.05 -7.44
C GLY A 128 -23.59 -39.41 -6.52
N ARG A 129 -23.59 -38.08 -6.35
CA ARG A 129 -24.42 -37.37 -5.36
C ARG A 129 -25.40 -36.39 -5.98
N LEU A 130 -24.97 -35.63 -6.99
CA LEU A 130 -25.73 -34.48 -7.49
C LEU A 130 -26.04 -34.59 -8.99
N ILE A 131 -27.14 -33.99 -9.41
CA ILE A 131 -27.51 -33.71 -10.81
C ILE A 131 -27.60 -32.19 -10.97
N VAL A 132 -26.91 -31.64 -11.97
CA VAL A 132 -26.89 -30.19 -12.21
C VAL A 132 -27.89 -29.84 -13.29
N ASP A 133 -28.85 -28.99 -12.94
CA ASP A 133 -29.71 -28.28 -13.89
C ASP A 133 -29.13 -26.88 -14.14
N PRO A 134 -28.62 -26.60 -15.35
CA PRO A 134 -27.98 -25.33 -15.65
C PRO A 134 -28.96 -24.14 -15.73
N GLU A 135 -30.27 -24.38 -15.90
CA GLU A 135 -31.29 -23.33 -15.95
C GLU A 135 -31.64 -22.81 -14.55
N LYS A 136 -31.56 -23.70 -13.56
CA LYS A 136 -31.95 -23.42 -12.17
C LYS A 136 -30.83 -22.79 -11.34
N LYS A 137 -31.22 -22.19 -10.22
CA LYS A 137 -30.32 -21.61 -9.20
C LYS A 137 -30.97 -21.74 -7.83
N PHE A 138 -30.17 -22.04 -6.80
CA PHE A 138 -30.60 -22.10 -5.41
C PHE A 138 -31.71 -23.12 -5.16
N GLU A 139 -31.65 -24.29 -5.82
CA GLU A 139 -32.67 -25.34 -5.68
C GLU A 139 -32.74 -25.88 -4.25
N LEU A 140 -31.63 -25.77 -3.52
CA LEU A 140 -31.54 -26.18 -2.12
C LEU A 140 -31.79 -25.02 -1.14
N GLY A 141 -32.33 -23.91 -1.64
CA GLY A 141 -32.60 -22.69 -0.89
C GLY A 141 -31.42 -21.73 -0.86
N GLN A 142 -31.70 -20.52 -0.37
CA GLN A 142 -30.70 -19.49 -0.15
C GLN A 142 -30.92 -18.83 1.22
N PRO A 143 -29.85 -18.44 1.92
CA PRO A 143 -29.98 -17.63 3.13
C PRO A 143 -30.74 -16.33 2.85
N THR A 144 -31.61 -15.93 3.77
CA THR A 144 -32.23 -14.60 3.73
C THR A 144 -31.20 -13.51 4.02
N THR A 145 -31.53 -12.26 3.70
CA THR A 145 -30.69 -11.11 4.05
C THR A 145 -30.45 -11.03 5.55
N GLU A 146 -31.44 -11.37 6.36
CA GLU A 146 -31.40 -11.42 7.82
C GLU A 146 -30.46 -12.53 8.30
N ASN A 147 -30.53 -13.73 7.72
CA ASN A 147 -29.59 -14.81 8.06
C ASN A 147 -28.15 -14.43 7.69
N LEU A 148 -27.93 -13.81 6.52
CA LEU A 148 -26.60 -13.34 6.16
C LEU A 148 -26.09 -12.30 7.16
N LYS A 149 -26.95 -11.39 7.61
CA LYS A 149 -26.64 -10.40 8.66
C LYS A 149 -26.22 -11.07 9.96
N GLU A 150 -26.99 -12.04 10.44
CA GLU A 150 -26.67 -12.80 11.64
C GLU A 150 -25.35 -13.59 11.51
N TYR A 151 -25.12 -14.22 10.35
CA TYR A 151 -23.93 -15.03 10.09
C TYR A 151 -22.65 -14.20 9.97
N TYR A 152 -22.72 -13.02 9.36
CA TYR A 152 -21.53 -12.29 8.89
C TYR A 152 -21.47 -10.81 9.27
N TYR A 153 -22.57 -10.26 9.76
CA TYR A 153 -22.72 -8.84 10.11
C TYR A 153 -23.24 -8.66 11.54
N ASN A 154 -22.98 -9.62 12.44
CA ASN A 154 -23.03 -9.34 13.87
C ASN A 154 -22.07 -8.17 14.11
N GLU A 155 -22.62 -6.95 14.23
CA GLU A 155 -21.83 -5.76 14.49
C GLU A 155 -21.04 -6.03 15.78
N PRO A 156 -19.71 -6.12 15.72
CA PRO A 156 -18.95 -5.87 16.91
C PRO A 156 -19.29 -4.43 17.32
N GLU A 157 -19.53 -4.18 18.62
CA GLU A 157 -19.39 -2.83 19.19
C GLU A 157 -18.24 -2.09 18.50
N LYS A 158 -18.41 -0.81 18.14
CA LYS A 158 -17.37 0.03 17.54
C LYS A 158 -16.04 -0.12 18.30
N LYS A 159 -15.18 -1.02 17.83
CA LYS A 159 -13.82 -1.25 18.34
C LYS A 159 -12.76 -0.70 17.39
N GLY A 160 -13.16 -0.23 16.21
CA GLY A 160 -12.28 0.38 15.23
C GLY A 160 -12.24 1.90 15.35
N LEU A 161 -11.08 2.47 15.05
CA LEU A 161 -10.89 3.92 14.94
C LEU A 161 -11.67 4.47 13.72
N LYS A 162 -12.12 5.71 13.81
CA LYS A 162 -12.59 6.50 12.66
C LYS A 162 -11.41 7.25 12.06
N ILE A 163 -10.99 6.84 10.86
CA ILE A 163 -9.77 7.34 10.22
C ILE A 163 -10.13 8.03 8.89
N GLY A 164 -9.72 9.28 8.75
CA GLY A 164 -9.85 10.01 7.49
C GLY A 164 -8.61 9.91 6.61
N LEU A 165 -8.76 9.60 5.33
CA LEU A 165 -7.71 9.69 4.32
C LEU A 165 -7.84 11.03 3.58
N LEU A 166 -6.99 12.00 3.95
CA LEU A 166 -7.03 13.35 3.37
C LEU A 166 -6.19 13.40 2.10
N ALA A 167 -6.83 13.35 0.93
CA ALA A 167 -6.17 13.24 -0.37
C ALA A 167 -6.94 13.97 -1.48
N SER A 168 -6.53 13.83 -2.74
CA SER A 168 -7.19 14.52 -3.87
C SER A 168 -7.77 13.61 -4.96
N ASN A 169 -7.41 12.32 -4.99
CA ASN A 169 -7.99 11.36 -5.92
C ASN A 169 -8.17 10.00 -5.21
N PRO A 170 -9.40 9.51 -5.05
CA PRO A 170 -9.67 8.22 -4.40
C PRO A 170 -9.17 7.02 -5.23
N ASP A 171 -9.06 7.16 -6.55
CA ASP A 171 -8.76 6.05 -7.48
C ASP A 171 -7.27 5.71 -7.58
N LEU A 172 -6.40 6.47 -6.92
CA LEU A 172 -4.97 6.15 -6.88
C LEU A 172 -4.75 4.87 -6.08
N TYR A 173 -3.91 3.96 -6.59
CA TYR A 173 -3.57 2.69 -5.95
C TYR A 173 -3.26 2.85 -4.45
N SER A 174 -2.39 3.80 -4.11
CA SER A 174 -1.98 4.03 -2.71
C SER A 174 -3.15 4.42 -1.81
N ASN A 175 -4.13 5.18 -2.31
CA ASN A 175 -5.25 5.64 -1.51
C ASN A 175 -6.28 4.53 -1.31
N ARG A 176 -6.58 3.76 -2.37
CA ARG A 176 -7.42 2.56 -2.27
C ARG A 176 -6.84 1.56 -1.27
N ARG A 177 -5.55 1.24 -1.40
CA ARG A 177 -4.84 0.33 -0.49
C ARG A 177 -4.88 0.75 0.97
N ILE A 178 -4.73 2.04 1.27
CA ILE A 178 -4.82 2.55 2.65
C ILE A 178 -6.24 2.39 3.21
N ILE A 179 -7.27 2.69 2.41
CA ILE A 179 -8.68 2.48 2.81
C ILE A 179 -8.94 0.99 3.06
N GLU A 180 -8.61 0.14 2.07
CA GLU A 180 -8.78 -1.32 2.18
C GLU A 180 -8.06 -1.88 3.41
N ALA A 181 -6.81 -1.48 3.64
CA ALA A 181 -6.04 -1.93 4.80
C ALA A 181 -6.64 -1.48 6.13
N GLY A 182 -7.23 -0.28 6.19
CA GLY A 182 -7.94 0.19 7.38
C GLY A 182 -9.24 -0.58 7.63
N GLU A 183 -10.03 -0.80 6.58
CA GLU A 183 -11.28 -1.57 6.64
C GLU A 183 -11.04 -3.04 7.02
N MET A 184 -10.04 -3.68 6.43
CA MET A 184 -9.63 -5.06 6.76
C MET A 184 -9.18 -5.21 8.23
N ARG A 185 -8.78 -4.11 8.86
CA ARG A 185 -8.37 -4.05 10.28
C ARG A 185 -9.50 -3.60 11.19
N GLY A 186 -10.71 -3.46 10.65
CA GLY A 186 -11.94 -3.15 11.39
C GLY A 186 -12.17 -1.67 11.64
N HIS A 187 -11.45 -0.76 10.97
CA HIS A 187 -11.61 0.69 11.15
C HIS A 187 -12.65 1.30 10.20
N GLU A 188 -13.26 2.40 10.64
CA GLU A 188 -14.19 3.20 9.84
C GLU A 188 -13.39 4.19 8.99
N MET A 189 -13.18 3.87 7.72
CA MET A 189 -12.36 4.67 6.80
C MET A 189 -13.19 5.69 6.01
N HIS A 190 -12.73 6.94 5.95
CA HIS A 190 -13.37 8.01 5.18
C HIS A 190 -12.40 8.65 4.21
N PHE A 191 -12.71 8.63 2.91
CA PHE A 191 -11.96 9.44 1.96
C PHE A 191 -12.40 10.90 2.04
N LEU A 192 -11.46 11.80 2.31
CA LEU A 192 -11.70 13.24 2.42
C LEU A 192 -10.94 13.96 1.30
N ASN A 193 -11.68 14.48 0.32
CA ASN A 193 -11.05 15.29 -0.73
C ASN A 193 -10.63 16.65 -0.18
N ILE A 194 -9.32 16.94 -0.22
CA ILE A 194 -8.73 18.21 0.25
C ILE A 194 -9.49 19.42 -0.30
N LYS A 195 -9.88 19.42 -1.57
CA LYS A 195 -10.56 20.56 -2.22
C LYS A 195 -11.99 20.78 -1.72
N TYR A 196 -12.58 19.79 -1.09
CA TYR A 196 -13.97 19.83 -0.61
C TYR A 196 -14.04 20.15 0.88
N CYS A 197 -12.89 20.15 1.57
CA CYS A 197 -12.81 20.58 2.95
C CYS A 197 -12.66 22.11 3.06
N TYR A 198 -13.33 22.71 4.02
CA TYR A 198 -13.14 24.11 4.44
C TYR A 198 -13.23 24.19 5.97
N MET A 199 -12.68 25.23 6.58
CA MET A 199 -12.52 25.27 8.05
C MET A 199 -13.14 26.53 8.65
N LYS A 200 -13.68 26.37 9.85
CA LYS A 200 -14.09 27.47 10.72
C LYS A 200 -13.00 27.66 11.77
N LEU A 201 -12.38 28.83 11.76
CA LEU A 201 -11.41 29.23 12.77
C LEU A 201 -12.14 30.01 13.85
N SER A 202 -12.33 29.39 15.01
CA SER A 202 -12.97 30.00 16.18
C SER A 202 -12.21 29.58 17.43
N ALA A 203 -12.07 30.51 18.38
CA ALA A 203 -11.44 30.24 19.66
C ALA A 203 -12.21 29.21 20.50
N SER A 204 -13.54 29.21 20.41
CA SER A 204 -14.41 28.36 21.24
C SER A 204 -14.89 27.08 20.56
N ASN A 205 -15.01 27.09 19.23
CA ASN A 205 -15.51 25.95 18.47
C ASN A 205 -14.90 25.89 17.06
N PRO A 206 -13.62 25.49 16.95
CA PRO A 206 -12.98 25.23 15.66
C PRO A 206 -13.65 24.04 14.98
N GLU A 207 -13.86 24.11 13.66
CA GLU A 207 -14.51 23.03 12.91
C GLU A 207 -13.85 22.81 11.55
N ILE A 208 -13.97 21.59 11.02
CA ILE A 208 -13.69 21.28 9.63
C ILE A 208 -15.01 20.84 9.00
N HIS A 209 -15.34 21.45 7.88
CA HIS A 209 -16.53 21.18 7.09
C HIS A 209 -16.13 20.50 5.79
N TYR A 210 -17.06 19.76 5.23
CA TYR A 210 -16.97 19.14 3.92
C TYR A 210 -18.10 19.66 3.03
N ARG A 211 -17.89 19.59 1.71
CA ARG A 211 -18.89 20.01 0.70
C ARG A 211 -20.29 19.52 1.09
N GLY A 212 -21.26 20.44 1.03
CA GLY A 212 -22.63 20.20 1.45
C GLY A 212 -22.95 20.57 2.90
N GLY A 213 -22.00 21.21 3.62
CA GLY A 213 -22.24 21.68 4.99
C GLY A 213 -22.01 20.61 6.06
N LEU A 214 -21.49 19.44 5.69
CA LEU A 214 -21.22 18.35 6.63
C LEU A 214 -20.05 18.73 7.53
N VAL A 215 -20.27 18.79 8.84
CA VAL A 215 -19.19 18.98 9.81
C VAL A 215 -18.49 17.65 10.05
N LEU A 216 -17.18 17.61 9.81
CA LEU A 216 -16.32 16.46 10.04
C LEU A 216 -15.99 16.36 11.53
N LYS A 217 -16.66 15.42 12.22
CA LYS A 217 -16.50 15.18 13.66
C LYS A 217 -16.02 13.76 13.95
N ASP A 218 -15.49 13.59 15.15
CA ASP A 218 -15.20 12.29 15.78
C ASP A 218 -14.18 11.44 15.03
N PHE A 219 -13.22 12.06 14.35
CA PHE A 219 -12.08 11.36 13.76
C PHE A 219 -11.03 11.11 14.83
N ASP A 220 -10.57 9.87 14.96
CA ASP A 220 -9.44 9.53 15.82
C ASP A 220 -8.12 9.86 15.13
N ALA A 221 -8.03 9.59 13.83
CA ALA A 221 -6.83 9.81 13.06
C ALA A 221 -7.09 10.35 11.64
N ILE A 222 -6.09 11.02 11.08
CA ILE A 222 -6.04 11.51 9.71
C ILE A 222 -4.73 11.08 9.03
N ILE A 223 -4.83 10.57 7.81
CA ILE A 223 -3.70 10.20 6.95
C ILE A 223 -3.62 11.22 5.80
N PRO A 224 -2.80 12.29 5.91
CA PRO A 224 -2.59 13.24 4.82
C PRO A 224 -1.74 12.65 3.69
N ARG A 225 -2.34 12.59 2.50
CA ARG A 225 -1.70 12.22 1.23
C ARG A 225 -1.66 13.43 0.30
N ILE A 226 -0.90 14.43 0.73
CA ILE A 226 -0.89 15.77 0.12
C ILE A 226 0.08 15.82 -1.06
N ARG A 227 -0.46 16.09 -2.25
CA ARG A 227 0.33 16.36 -3.46
C ARG A 227 1.03 17.71 -3.34
N PRO A 228 2.20 17.92 -3.96
CA PRO A 228 2.97 19.13 -3.71
C PRO A 228 2.28 20.43 -4.12
N SER A 229 1.46 20.42 -5.18
CA SER A 229 0.64 21.59 -5.60
C SER A 229 -0.44 22.00 -4.58
N MET A 230 -0.73 21.15 -3.59
CA MET A 230 -1.72 21.40 -2.54
C MET A 230 -1.07 21.49 -1.17
N THR A 231 0.26 21.62 -1.08
CA THR A 231 1.00 21.57 0.20
C THR A 231 0.47 22.59 1.20
N TYR A 232 0.32 23.85 0.80
CA TYR A 232 -0.15 24.91 1.68
C TYR A 232 -1.51 24.57 2.31
N TYR A 233 -2.53 24.34 1.48
CA TYR A 233 -3.89 24.11 1.97
C TYR A 233 -4.07 22.74 2.64
N GLY A 234 -3.42 21.70 2.12
CA GLY A 234 -3.43 20.37 2.74
C GLY A 234 -2.80 20.37 4.14
N CYS A 235 -1.69 21.08 4.32
CA CYS A 235 -1.06 21.23 5.63
C CYS A 235 -1.91 22.11 6.55
N ALA A 236 -2.59 23.14 6.04
CA ALA A 236 -3.52 23.93 6.84
C ALA A 236 -4.68 23.09 7.39
N LEU A 237 -5.30 22.24 6.57
CA LEU A 237 -6.31 21.27 7.02
C LEU A 237 -5.76 20.27 8.03
N THR A 238 -4.55 19.75 7.79
CA THR A 238 -3.90 18.81 8.72
C THR A 238 -3.65 19.47 10.08
N ARG A 239 -3.16 20.72 10.11
CA ARG A 239 -3.02 21.49 11.36
C ARG A 239 -4.35 21.72 12.07
N GLN A 240 -5.43 21.91 11.32
CA GLN A 240 -6.75 22.05 11.91
C GLN A 240 -7.23 20.74 12.54
N PHE A 241 -6.98 19.59 11.92
CA PHE A 241 -7.23 18.28 12.53
C PHE A 241 -6.39 18.08 13.80
N GLU A 242 -5.11 18.46 13.78
CA GLU A 242 -4.23 18.41 14.95
C GLU A 242 -4.73 19.31 16.10
N ALA A 243 -5.22 20.52 15.79
CA ALA A 243 -5.82 21.43 16.75
C ALA A 243 -7.07 20.83 17.42
N LEU A 244 -7.83 20.03 16.66
CA LEU A 244 -8.97 19.22 17.13
C LEU A 244 -8.55 17.92 17.84
N LYS A 245 -7.26 17.75 18.15
CA LYS A 245 -6.69 16.57 18.83
C LYS A 245 -6.82 15.26 18.04
N VAL A 246 -7.03 15.35 16.72
CA VAL A 246 -6.99 14.20 15.81
C VAL A 246 -5.54 13.84 15.51
N TYR A 247 -5.18 12.56 15.61
CA TYR A 247 -3.83 12.10 15.33
C TYR A 247 -3.49 12.17 13.83
N ALA A 248 -2.37 12.77 13.44
CA ALA A 248 -1.98 12.93 12.04
C ALA A 248 -0.77 12.05 11.65
N LEU A 249 -0.93 11.24 10.60
CA LEU A 249 0.11 10.36 10.05
C LEU A 249 0.45 10.72 8.59
N ASN A 250 1.37 11.65 8.30
CA ASN A 250 2.25 12.41 9.18
C ASN A 250 1.62 13.74 9.67
N ASN A 251 2.26 14.38 10.65
CA ASN A 251 1.87 15.73 11.08
C ASN A 251 2.24 16.82 10.04
N ALA A 252 1.55 17.95 10.11
CA ALA A 252 1.66 19.03 9.14
C ALA A 252 3.05 19.69 9.12
N ALA A 253 3.69 19.81 10.30
CA ALA A 253 5.02 20.38 10.42
C ALA A 253 6.06 19.52 9.67
N ALA A 254 6.08 18.21 9.91
CA ALA A 254 6.96 17.26 9.25
C ALA A 254 6.74 17.22 7.73
N ILE A 255 5.48 17.28 7.28
CA ILE A 255 5.17 17.36 5.85
C ILE A 255 5.74 18.64 5.24
N THR A 256 5.53 19.80 5.89
CA THR A 256 6.04 21.10 5.42
C THR A 256 7.56 21.08 5.32
N GLN A 257 8.25 20.62 6.38
CA GLN A 257 9.70 20.52 6.43
C GLN A 257 10.27 19.59 5.33
N SER A 258 9.58 18.49 5.04
CA SER A 258 10.00 17.57 3.97
C SER A 258 9.79 18.08 2.55
N ARG A 259 8.96 19.11 2.37
CA ARG A 259 8.68 19.70 1.05
C ARG A 259 9.70 20.78 0.70
N ASP A 260 10.27 21.42 1.71
CA ASP A 260 11.38 22.34 1.54
C ASP A 260 12.70 21.54 1.45
N LYS A 261 13.20 21.39 0.23
CA LYS A 261 14.43 20.62 -0.03
C LYS A 261 15.66 21.25 0.61
N LEU A 262 15.75 22.58 0.68
CA LEU A 262 16.90 23.24 1.29
C LEU A 262 16.88 23.01 2.80
N PHE A 263 15.73 23.30 3.43
CA PHE A 263 15.56 23.12 4.86
C PHE A 263 15.75 21.65 5.27
N SER A 264 15.18 20.70 4.51
CA SER A 264 15.34 19.27 4.80
C SER A 264 16.79 18.82 4.72
N LEU A 265 17.58 19.27 3.73
CA LEU A 265 19.00 18.92 3.65
C LEU A 265 19.81 19.53 4.80
N GLN A 266 19.54 20.79 5.17
CA GLN A 266 20.17 21.43 6.33
C GLN A 266 19.84 20.68 7.63
N LEU A 267 18.58 20.28 7.81
CA LEU A 267 18.15 19.51 8.96
C LEU A 267 18.82 18.13 9.03
N LEU A 268 18.99 17.46 7.89
CA LEU A 268 19.66 16.17 7.80
C LEU A 268 21.16 16.28 8.13
N LEU A 269 21.84 17.30 7.61
CA LEU A 269 23.24 17.60 7.94
C LEU A 269 23.43 17.88 9.44
N ASN A 270 22.55 18.68 10.05
CA ASN A 270 22.58 18.97 11.49
C ASN A 270 22.32 17.72 12.35
N ASN A 271 21.77 16.66 11.77
CA ASN A 271 21.58 15.36 12.41
C ASN A 271 22.60 14.34 11.91
N GLU A 272 23.73 14.76 11.34
CA GLU A 272 24.83 13.93 10.84
C GLU A 272 24.31 12.77 9.97
N VAL A 273 23.46 13.11 9.01
CA VAL A 273 23.06 12.21 7.92
C VAL A 273 23.85 12.61 6.69
N ASP A 274 24.64 11.67 6.17
CA ASP A 274 25.45 11.90 4.99
C ASP A 274 24.56 12.12 3.75
N ILE A 275 24.82 13.21 3.05
CA ILE A 275 24.18 13.58 1.78
C ILE A 275 25.28 13.86 0.75
N PRO A 276 24.97 13.83 -0.55
CA PRO A 276 25.93 14.26 -1.55
C PRO A 276 26.29 15.75 -1.36
N THR A 277 27.55 16.11 -1.61
CA THR A 277 28.02 17.51 -1.57
C THR A 277 27.07 18.40 -2.37
N THR A 278 26.47 19.39 -1.70
CA THR A 278 25.39 20.19 -2.25
C THR A 278 25.65 21.68 -2.02
N GLY A 279 25.68 22.45 -3.10
CA GLY A 279 25.66 23.91 -3.10
C GLY A 279 24.24 24.43 -3.34
N PHE A 280 23.93 25.58 -2.75
CA PHE A 280 22.65 26.26 -2.94
C PHE A 280 22.88 27.72 -3.35
N ALA A 281 22.12 28.19 -4.33
CA ALA A 281 22.17 29.58 -4.75
C ALA A 281 20.79 30.08 -5.22
N ASN A 282 20.44 31.31 -4.83
CA ASN A 282 19.24 31.99 -5.30
C ASN A 282 19.50 32.76 -6.62
N SER A 283 20.59 33.54 -6.66
CA SER A 283 21.05 34.21 -7.88
C SER A 283 22.58 34.36 -7.82
N PRO A 284 23.34 33.30 -8.14
CA PRO A 284 24.80 33.40 -8.10
C PRO A 284 25.26 34.36 -9.20
N LEU A 285 25.99 35.40 -8.83
CA LEU A 285 26.83 36.14 -9.79
C LEU A 285 28.03 35.28 -10.20
N ASP A 286 28.51 34.44 -9.28
CA ASP A 286 29.69 33.58 -9.45
C ASP A 286 29.32 32.10 -9.67
N THR A 287 28.76 31.80 -10.84
CA THR A 287 28.42 30.41 -11.26
C THR A 287 29.63 29.46 -11.19
N ASP A 288 30.83 29.98 -11.50
CA ASP A 288 32.08 29.23 -11.45
C ASP A 288 32.43 28.74 -10.04
N ASP A 289 32.20 29.57 -9.03
CA ASP A 289 32.48 29.22 -7.65
C ASP A 289 31.49 28.15 -7.17
N LEU A 290 30.20 28.29 -7.53
CA LEU A 290 29.16 27.30 -7.21
C LEU A 290 29.47 25.91 -7.78
N ILE A 291 30.03 25.85 -9.00
CA ILE A 291 30.46 24.59 -9.62
C ILE A 291 31.66 24.00 -8.86
N LYS A 292 32.63 24.83 -8.46
CA LYS A 292 33.81 24.39 -7.69
C LYS A 292 33.45 23.90 -6.29
N MET A 293 32.47 24.52 -5.62
CA MET A 293 32.00 24.12 -4.29
C MET A 293 31.55 22.66 -4.22
N VAL A 294 31.02 22.10 -5.32
CA VAL A 294 30.55 20.70 -5.39
C VAL A 294 31.56 19.74 -6.02
N GLY A 295 32.80 20.20 -6.25
CA GLY A 295 33.86 19.37 -6.84
C GLY A 295 33.94 19.40 -8.37
N GLY A 296 33.22 20.29 -9.04
CA GLY A 296 33.23 20.41 -10.50
C GLY A 296 32.23 19.52 -11.24
N SER A 297 32.40 19.39 -12.55
CA SER A 297 31.55 18.53 -13.40
C SER A 297 32.12 17.10 -13.50
N PRO A 298 31.28 16.07 -13.69
CA PRO A 298 29.82 16.12 -13.87
C PRO A 298 29.07 16.46 -12.57
N LEU A 299 27.97 17.21 -12.69
CA LEU A 299 27.16 17.64 -11.54
C LEU A 299 25.66 17.62 -11.86
N ILE A 300 24.84 17.63 -10.82
CA ILE A 300 23.38 17.72 -10.91
C ILE A 300 22.92 19.13 -10.57
N VAL A 301 22.08 19.71 -11.44
CA VAL A 301 21.36 20.96 -11.16
C VAL A 301 19.89 20.64 -10.91
N LYS A 302 19.36 21.07 -9.76
CA LYS A 302 17.97 20.85 -9.35
C LYS A 302 17.27 22.18 -9.12
N LEU A 303 16.08 22.33 -9.68
CA LEU A 303 15.14 23.37 -9.28
C LEU A 303 14.45 22.99 -7.97
N LEU A 304 14.36 23.95 -7.04
CA LEU A 304 13.60 23.76 -5.81
C LEU A 304 12.10 23.64 -6.11
N GLU A 305 11.62 24.41 -7.09
CA GLU A 305 10.24 24.40 -7.55
C GLU A 305 10.02 23.25 -8.56
N GLY A 306 9.23 22.25 -8.18
CA GLY A 306 8.89 21.12 -9.04
C GLY A 306 8.78 19.79 -8.31
N THR A 307 8.17 18.80 -8.97
CA THR A 307 7.93 17.46 -8.42
C THR A 307 8.29 16.40 -9.47
N GLN A 308 8.55 15.16 -9.03
CA GLN A 308 8.76 14.00 -9.92
C GLN A 308 9.93 14.14 -10.91
N GLY A 309 11.04 14.77 -10.50
CA GLY A 309 12.26 14.84 -11.33
C GLY A 309 12.23 15.84 -12.49
N LYS A 310 11.12 16.56 -12.69
CA LYS A 310 11.09 17.75 -13.56
C LYS A 310 11.94 18.84 -12.91
N GLY A 311 12.93 19.34 -13.65
CA GLY A 311 13.90 20.32 -13.15
C GLY A 311 15.15 19.71 -12.52
N VAL A 312 15.44 18.41 -12.73
CA VAL A 312 16.73 17.78 -12.38
C VAL A 312 17.50 17.52 -13.67
N VAL A 313 18.67 18.14 -13.82
CA VAL A 313 19.51 18.09 -15.03
C VAL A 313 20.90 17.60 -14.66
N LEU A 314 21.43 16.65 -15.42
CA LEU A 314 22.84 16.27 -15.38
C LEU A 314 23.62 17.17 -16.33
N ALA A 315 24.60 17.89 -15.78
CA ALA A 315 25.55 18.67 -16.56
C ALA A 315 26.90 17.96 -16.57
N GLU A 316 27.22 17.33 -17.71
CA GLU A 316 28.44 16.52 -17.85
C GLU A 316 29.72 17.38 -17.94
N THR A 317 29.59 18.63 -18.37
CA THR A 317 30.71 19.57 -18.54
C THR A 317 30.46 20.88 -17.83
N LYS A 318 31.54 21.61 -17.51
CA LYS A 318 31.47 22.94 -16.88
C LYS A 318 30.61 23.91 -17.69
N LYS A 319 30.80 23.94 -19.02
CA LYS A 319 30.01 24.78 -19.94
C LYS A 319 28.51 24.43 -19.93
N ALA A 320 28.18 23.14 -19.86
CA ALA A 320 26.79 22.71 -19.74
C ALA A 320 26.19 23.14 -18.40
N ALA A 321 26.94 23.02 -17.30
CA ALA A 321 26.50 23.46 -15.98
C ALA A 321 26.26 24.97 -15.94
N GLU A 322 27.21 25.76 -16.45
CA GLU A 322 27.09 27.22 -16.60
C GLU A 322 25.83 27.60 -17.39
N SER A 323 25.60 26.94 -18.52
CA SER A 323 24.44 27.19 -19.38
C SER A 323 23.12 26.92 -18.67
N VAL A 324 23.01 25.81 -17.95
CA VAL A 324 21.80 25.43 -17.19
C VAL A 324 21.56 26.37 -16.01
N ILE A 325 22.61 26.71 -15.25
CA ILE A 325 22.51 27.63 -14.10
C ILE A 325 22.11 29.03 -14.58
N ASN A 326 22.69 29.53 -15.67
CA ASN A 326 22.33 30.83 -16.25
C ASN A 326 20.89 30.84 -16.79
N ALA A 327 20.44 29.75 -17.40
CA ALA A 327 19.06 29.61 -17.87
C ALA A 327 18.06 29.60 -16.71
N PHE A 328 18.39 29.03 -15.56
CA PHE A 328 17.53 29.05 -14.38
C PHE A 328 17.57 30.40 -13.63
N LYS A 329 18.72 31.08 -13.67
CA LYS A 329 18.86 32.44 -13.12
C LYS A 329 17.95 33.44 -13.82
N SER A 330 17.80 33.37 -15.16
CA SER A 330 16.90 34.26 -15.90
C SER A 330 15.42 34.05 -15.55
N LEU A 331 15.08 32.91 -14.93
CA LEU A 331 13.75 32.60 -14.42
C LEU A 331 13.54 33.02 -12.96
N ASN A 332 14.53 33.66 -12.33
CA ASN A 332 14.53 34.02 -10.89
C ASN A 332 14.21 32.81 -9.98
N ALA A 333 14.66 31.61 -10.37
CA ALA A 333 14.39 30.39 -9.65
C ALA A 333 15.55 30.05 -8.68
N ASN A 334 15.21 29.49 -7.51
CA ASN A 334 16.20 28.95 -6.59
C ASN A 334 16.80 27.63 -7.12
N ILE A 335 18.13 27.54 -7.08
CA ILE A 335 18.88 26.43 -7.68
C ILE A 335 19.68 25.69 -6.60
N LEU A 336 19.67 24.36 -6.71
CA LEU A 336 20.52 23.48 -5.94
C LEU A 336 21.47 22.75 -6.90
N VAL A 337 22.77 22.85 -6.65
CA VAL A 337 23.82 22.18 -7.41
C VAL A 337 24.38 21.07 -6.53
N GLN A 338 24.56 19.87 -7.05
CA GLN A 338 24.94 18.70 -6.26
C GLN A 338 25.95 17.83 -7.00
N GLU A 339 26.88 17.22 -6.27
CA GLU A 339 27.82 16.25 -6.84
C GLU A 339 27.08 15.10 -7.54
N PHE A 340 27.61 14.63 -8.67
CA PHE A 340 27.06 13.49 -9.38
C PHE A 340 27.76 12.19 -8.94
N ILE A 341 27.00 11.27 -8.34
CA ILE A 341 27.50 9.96 -7.90
C ILE A 341 27.52 8.99 -9.09
N LYS A 342 28.56 9.06 -9.92
CA LYS A 342 28.69 8.28 -11.15
C LYS A 342 28.76 6.77 -10.89
N GLU A 343 29.40 6.36 -9.81
CA GLU A 343 29.58 4.95 -9.44
C GLU A 343 28.27 4.23 -9.10
N ALA A 344 27.20 4.97 -8.83
CA ALA A 344 25.87 4.40 -8.62
C ALA A 344 25.26 3.83 -9.90
N ASN A 345 25.79 4.20 -11.07
CA ASN A 345 25.40 3.68 -12.38
C ASN A 345 23.87 3.71 -12.62
N GLY A 346 23.24 4.86 -12.31
CA GLY A 346 21.80 5.07 -12.50
C GLY A 346 20.92 4.27 -11.53
N LYS A 347 21.46 3.82 -10.39
CA LYS A 347 20.73 3.05 -9.38
C LYS A 347 20.56 3.85 -8.10
N ASP A 348 19.39 3.73 -7.51
CA ASP A 348 19.14 4.18 -6.16
C ASP A 348 18.31 3.17 -5.36
N LEU A 349 18.27 3.37 -4.05
CA LEU A 349 17.49 2.57 -3.13
C LEU A 349 16.35 3.43 -2.61
N ARG A 350 15.13 2.90 -2.64
CA ARG A 350 14.01 3.46 -1.88
C ARG A 350 13.75 2.56 -0.68
N LEU A 351 14.01 3.08 0.52
CA LEU A 351 13.63 2.46 1.79
C LEU A 351 12.32 3.08 2.28
N PHE A 352 11.35 2.23 2.60
CA PHE A 352 10.06 2.66 3.15
C PHE A 352 10.08 2.48 4.66
N VAL A 353 9.99 3.60 5.38
CA VAL A 353 10.03 3.65 6.84
C VAL A 353 8.62 3.88 7.36
N VAL A 354 8.20 3.06 8.32
CA VAL A 354 6.97 3.22 9.09
C VAL A 354 7.31 3.08 10.58
N ASP A 355 6.95 4.09 11.36
CA ASP A 355 7.12 4.16 12.82
C ASP A 355 8.53 3.75 13.28
N GLY A 356 9.55 4.36 12.66
CA GLY A 356 10.95 4.12 12.99
C GLY A 356 11.53 2.78 12.51
N LYS A 357 10.82 2.03 11.68
CA LYS A 357 11.28 0.75 11.11
C LYS A 357 11.26 0.77 9.59
N VAL A 358 12.31 0.26 8.95
CA VAL A 358 12.32 0.01 7.51
C VAL A 358 11.49 -1.25 7.22
N VAL A 359 10.27 -1.07 6.71
CA VAL A 359 9.31 -2.17 6.46
C VAL A 359 9.51 -2.81 5.09
N ALA A 360 9.97 -2.02 4.10
CA ALA A 360 10.31 -2.49 2.76
C ALA A 360 11.44 -1.67 2.15
N ALA A 361 12.11 -2.27 1.16
CA ALA A 361 13.10 -1.59 0.35
C ALA A 361 13.06 -2.15 -1.07
N MET A 362 13.32 -1.29 -2.05
CA MET A 362 13.52 -1.66 -3.44
C MET A 362 14.72 -0.91 -4.00
N GLN A 363 15.41 -1.51 -4.97
CA GLN A 363 16.36 -0.80 -5.81
C GLN A 363 15.61 -0.36 -7.07
N ARG A 364 15.79 0.90 -7.46
CA ARG A 364 15.34 1.39 -8.75
C ARG A 364 16.54 1.56 -9.67
N GLU A 365 16.33 1.25 -10.95
CA GLU A 365 17.35 1.35 -11.98
C GLU A 365 16.80 2.18 -13.14
N ALA A 366 17.55 3.19 -13.56
CA ALA A 366 17.19 4.07 -14.65
C ALA A 366 17.13 3.31 -16.00
N ALA A 367 16.33 3.81 -16.92
CA ALA A 367 16.29 3.28 -18.28
C ALA A 367 17.62 3.56 -19.03
N PRO A 368 17.96 2.81 -20.09
CA PRO A 368 19.14 3.10 -20.90
C PRO A 368 19.17 4.55 -21.39
N GLY A 369 20.26 5.28 -21.12
CA GLY A 369 20.40 6.69 -21.46
C GLY A 369 19.80 7.68 -20.46
N GLU A 370 19.20 7.19 -19.37
CA GLU A 370 18.67 8.00 -18.27
C GLU A 370 19.52 7.79 -17.00
N PHE A 371 19.73 8.84 -16.21
CA PHE A 371 20.45 8.74 -14.92
C PHE A 371 19.49 8.70 -13.72
N ARG A 372 18.24 9.12 -13.92
CA ARG A 372 17.20 9.15 -12.88
C ARG A 372 16.48 7.81 -12.82
N ALA A 373 16.54 7.17 -11.65
CA ALA A 373 15.91 5.87 -11.43
C ALA A 373 14.39 5.93 -11.13
N ASN A 374 13.73 7.05 -11.35
CA ASN A 374 12.31 7.19 -11.05
C ASN A 374 11.46 6.25 -11.93
N ILE A 375 10.59 5.43 -11.30
CA ILE A 375 9.70 4.49 -12.01
C ILE A 375 8.81 5.20 -13.03
N HIS A 376 8.33 6.41 -12.72
CA HIS A 376 7.50 7.21 -13.64
C HIS A 376 8.26 7.67 -14.90
N LEU A 377 9.59 7.58 -14.94
CA LEU A 377 10.43 7.87 -16.11
C LEU A 377 10.84 6.59 -16.87
N GLY A 378 10.17 5.46 -16.60
CA GLY A 378 10.50 4.17 -17.23
C GLY A 378 11.58 3.38 -16.50
N GLY A 379 11.99 3.82 -15.30
CA GLY A 379 12.89 3.04 -14.44
C GLY A 379 12.25 1.72 -13.98
N THR A 380 13.08 0.70 -13.78
CA THR A 380 12.66 -0.61 -13.28
C THR A 380 12.86 -0.72 -11.76
N ALA A 381 12.05 -1.52 -11.08
CA ALA A 381 12.17 -1.77 -9.65
C ALA A 381 12.47 -3.24 -9.37
N SER A 382 13.40 -3.52 -8.47
CA SER A 382 13.77 -4.87 -8.05
C SER A 382 13.91 -4.98 -6.54
N ILE A 383 13.75 -6.18 -6.00
CA ILE A 383 13.98 -6.46 -4.58
C ILE A 383 15.48 -6.31 -4.30
N VAL A 384 15.80 -5.66 -3.18
CA VAL A 384 17.19 -5.44 -2.76
C VAL A 384 17.37 -5.79 -1.29
N LYS A 385 18.52 -6.40 -0.97
CA LYS A 385 18.98 -6.56 0.41
C LYS A 385 19.69 -5.28 0.85
N VAL A 386 19.08 -4.58 1.80
CA VAL A 386 19.65 -3.35 2.38
C VAL A 386 20.61 -3.65 3.53
N THR A 387 21.68 -2.86 3.63
CA THR A 387 22.70 -2.96 4.68
C THR A 387 22.23 -2.36 6.00
N ALA A 388 22.99 -2.59 7.08
CA ALA A 388 22.69 -1.98 8.38
C ALA A 388 22.83 -0.44 8.33
N ASP A 389 23.84 0.07 7.62
CA ASP A 389 24.05 1.52 7.47
C ASP A 389 22.96 2.19 6.65
N GLU A 390 22.50 1.56 5.56
CA GLU A 390 21.38 2.08 4.77
C GLU A 390 20.09 2.20 5.61
N LYS A 391 19.81 1.17 6.43
CA LYS A 391 18.67 1.22 7.38
C LYS A 391 18.86 2.30 8.43
N ARG A 392 20.07 2.41 8.99
CA ARG A 392 20.41 3.41 10.02
C ARG A 392 20.20 4.83 9.49
N ILE A 393 20.69 5.13 8.28
CA ILE A 393 20.49 6.43 7.62
C ILE A 393 19.01 6.72 7.42
N ALA A 394 18.24 5.77 6.90
CA ALA A 394 16.81 5.97 6.68
C ALA A 394 16.03 6.24 7.99
N ILE A 395 16.33 5.50 9.05
CA ILE A 395 15.69 5.70 10.36
C ILE A 395 16.15 7.03 10.98
N LYS A 396 17.44 7.38 10.91
CA LYS A 396 17.96 8.66 11.43
C LYS A 396 17.31 9.85 10.72
N ALA A 397 17.21 9.79 9.39
CA ALA A 397 16.61 10.84 8.57
C ALA A 397 15.13 11.07 8.90
N THR A 398 14.34 10.00 8.96
CA THR A 398 12.91 10.11 9.30
C THR A 398 12.68 10.60 10.72
N LYS A 399 13.53 10.19 11.68
CA LYS A 399 13.51 10.71 13.05
C LYS A 399 13.84 12.21 13.10
N ALA A 400 14.89 12.65 12.39
CA ALA A 400 15.29 14.06 12.34
C ALA A 400 14.16 14.96 11.82
N MET A 401 13.39 14.48 10.83
CA MET A 401 12.28 15.21 10.22
C MET A 401 10.93 14.97 10.90
N ASN A 402 10.90 14.20 12.00
CA ASN A 402 9.67 13.80 12.69
C ASN A 402 8.61 13.16 11.76
N LEU A 403 9.06 12.38 10.77
CA LEU A 403 8.21 11.64 9.84
C LEU A 403 8.01 10.22 10.35
N LYS A 404 6.74 9.86 10.62
CA LYS A 404 6.35 8.50 10.99
C LYS A 404 6.25 7.58 9.79
N VAL A 405 5.84 8.10 8.64
CA VAL A 405 5.82 7.36 7.37
C VAL A 405 6.61 8.13 6.33
N ALA A 406 7.63 7.52 5.73
CA ALA A 406 8.38 8.17 4.67
C ALA A 406 9.02 7.17 3.72
N GLY A 407 9.21 7.60 2.47
CA GLY A 407 10.12 6.96 1.54
C GLY A 407 11.45 7.71 1.60
N VAL A 408 12.54 7.01 1.91
CA VAL A 408 13.90 7.57 1.91
C VAL A 408 14.64 7.06 0.68
N ASP A 409 15.11 7.98 -0.15
CA ASP A 409 15.96 7.65 -1.30
C ASP A 409 17.43 7.74 -0.90
N ILE A 410 18.18 6.68 -1.17
CA ILE A 410 19.59 6.54 -0.84
C ILE A 410 20.35 6.12 -2.09
N ILE A 411 21.54 6.68 -2.28
CA ILE A 411 22.47 6.29 -3.33
C ILE A 411 23.71 5.64 -2.72
N ARG A 412 24.21 4.57 -3.33
CA ARG A 412 25.47 3.95 -2.91
C ARG A 412 26.63 4.69 -3.57
N SER A 413 27.57 5.17 -2.76
CA SER A 413 28.79 5.83 -3.23
C SER A 413 30.03 5.11 -2.71
N SER A 414 31.19 5.47 -3.25
CA SER A 414 32.50 5.06 -2.74
C SER A 414 32.76 5.50 -1.29
N LYS A 415 32.08 6.56 -0.81
CA LYS A 415 32.17 7.08 0.57
C LYS A 415 31.17 6.42 1.53
N GLY A 416 30.34 5.49 1.04
CA GLY A 416 29.22 4.91 1.78
C GLY A 416 27.84 5.34 1.24
N PRO A 417 26.75 4.93 1.90
CA PRO A 417 25.39 5.32 1.50
C PRO A 417 25.14 6.81 1.77
N LEU A 418 24.64 7.53 0.77
CA LEU A 418 24.29 8.95 0.86
C LEU A 418 22.79 9.13 0.65
N LEU A 419 22.15 9.98 1.45
CA LEU A 419 20.72 10.26 1.35
C LEU A 419 20.45 11.30 0.25
N LEU A 420 19.54 10.98 -0.67
CA LEU A 420 19.13 11.85 -1.78
C LEU A 420 17.89 12.70 -1.46
N GLU A 421 16.83 12.07 -0.94
CA GLU A 421 15.55 12.73 -0.68
C GLU A 421 14.73 11.96 0.38
N VAL A 422 13.96 12.68 1.20
CA VAL A 422 12.95 12.10 2.10
C VAL A 422 11.55 12.55 1.67
N ASN A 423 10.72 11.59 1.27
CA ASN A 423 9.35 11.84 0.82
C ASN A 423 8.33 11.51 1.91
N SER A 424 7.59 12.51 2.38
CA SER A 424 6.54 12.38 3.42
C SER A 424 5.21 11.76 2.97
N SER A 425 5.00 11.62 1.66
CA SER A 425 3.81 10.97 1.09
C SER A 425 4.21 10.02 -0.05
N PRO A 426 5.04 8.99 0.24
CA PRO A 426 5.59 8.09 -0.76
C PRO A 426 4.50 7.23 -1.40
N GLY A 427 4.59 6.94 -2.70
CA GLY A 427 3.67 6.02 -3.38
C GLY A 427 3.84 4.56 -2.92
N LEU A 428 2.75 3.81 -2.86
CA LEU A 428 2.73 2.40 -2.43
C LEU A 428 2.85 1.41 -3.59
N GLU A 429 2.39 1.76 -4.79
CA GLU A 429 2.25 0.83 -5.92
C GLU A 429 3.57 0.15 -6.32
N GLY A 430 4.62 0.94 -6.54
CA GLY A 430 5.92 0.39 -6.91
C GLY A 430 6.55 -0.47 -5.82
N ILE A 431 6.43 -0.07 -4.56
CA ILE A 431 7.08 -0.78 -3.44
C ILE A 431 6.30 -2.04 -3.02
N GLU A 432 4.97 -1.99 -2.96
CA GLU A 432 4.13 -3.16 -2.69
C GLU A 432 4.22 -4.16 -3.87
N GLY A 433 4.19 -3.67 -5.11
CA GLY A 433 4.36 -4.51 -6.30
C GLY A 433 5.73 -5.21 -6.34
N ALA A 434 6.82 -4.50 -6.03
CA ALA A 434 8.16 -5.09 -6.02
C ALA A 434 8.37 -6.05 -4.83
N THR A 435 7.87 -5.73 -3.64
CA THR A 435 8.19 -6.48 -2.41
C THR A 435 7.13 -7.46 -1.95
N GLN A 436 5.91 -7.39 -2.50
CA GLN A 436 4.75 -8.18 -2.10
C GLN A 436 4.40 -8.05 -0.60
N LYS A 437 4.80 -6.94 0.03
CA LYS A 437 4.52 -6.63 1.45
C LYS A 437 3.33 -5.69 1.57
N ASP A 438 2.55 -5.88 2.63
CA ASP A 438 1.42 -5.02 2.99
C ASP A 438 1.91 -3.75 3.73
N ILE A 439 2.30 -2.73 2.97
CA ILE A 439 2.82 -1.47 3.50
C ILE A 439 1.69 -0.59 4.01
N ALA A 440 0.53 -0.59 3.33
CA ALA A 440 -0.66 0.09 3.81
C ALA A 440 -1.09 -0.43 5.20
N GLY A 441 -1.09 -1.76 5.41
CA GLY A 441 -1.38 -2.35 6.71
C GLY A 441 -0.36 -1.98 7.79
N GLU A 442 0.93 -1.88 7.46
CA GLU A 442 1.94 -1.36 8.40
C GLU A 442 1.66 0.11 8.78
N MET A 443 1.21 0.95 7.85
CA MET A 443 0.79 2.32 8.16
C MET A 443 -0.40 2.35 9.14
N ILE A 444 -1.40 1.50 8.93
CA ILE A 444 -2.56 1.42 9.84
C ILE A 444 -2.14 0.90 11.22
N LYS A 445 -1.30 -0.14 11.29
CA LYS A 445 -0.72 -0.63 12.56
C LYS A 445 0.02 0.47 13.33
N ALA A 446 0.70 1.38 12.62
CA ALA A 446 1.37 2.51 13.24
C ALA A 446 0.37 3.48 13.91
N ILE A 447 -0.80 3.68 13.31
CA ILE A 447 -1.89 4.45 13.93
C ILE A 447 -2.39 3.72 15.17
N GLU A 448 -2.74 2.43 15.07
CA GLU A 448 -3.29 1.65 16.19
C GLU A 448 -2.41 1.69 17.44
N LYS A 449 -1.09 1.62 17.30
CA LYS A 449 -0.15 1.70 18.43
C LYS A 449 -0.26 3.00 19.23
N ASN A 450 -0.77 4.07 18.62
CA ASN A 450 -0.96 5.36 19.28
C ASN A 450 -2.24 5.42 20.13
N PHE A 451 -3.12 4.42 20.02
CA PHE A 451 -4.40 4.32 20.73
C PHE A 451 -4.49 3.08 21.63
N LYS A 452 -3.37 2.38 21.83
CA LYS A 452 -3.26 1.20 22.71
C LYS A 452 -2.76 1.55 24.10
#